data_AF-A0A0D2ZY80-F1
#
_entry.id   AF-A0A0D2ZY80-F1
#
_cell.length_a   1.000
_cell.length_b   1.000
_cell.length_c   1.000
_cell.angle_alpha   90.00
_cell.angle_beta   90.00
_cell.angle_gamma   90.00
#
_symmetry.space_group_name_H-M   'P 1'
#
loop_
_entity.id
_entity.type
_entity.pdbx_description
1 polymer ?
#
loop_
_entity_poly.entity_id
_entity_poly.type
_entity_poly.pdbx_seq_one_letter_code
_entity_poly.pdbx_strand_id
1 'polypeptide(L)'
;MMAANLYFSQIEDLMFEMSMWRCNEELRVRAEAQRCAKRDAKHYIEFWKQIPSNEPYRAILGDVRDKLYNTRERARQLLSSGVSDVPEDAVFTSVDQVRSLALPSVLKNQSCLK
;
A
#
# COMPACT_ATOMS: atom_id res chain seq x y z
N MET A 1 4.29 9.47 -14.41
CA MET A 1 2.90 9.78 -13.97
C MET A 1 1.94 8.64 -14.29
N MET A 2 1.82 8.18 -15.56
CA MET A 2 0.89 7.11 -15.93
C MET A 2 1.10 5.78 -15.17
N ALA A 3 2.34 5.35 -14.97
CA ALA A 3 2.63 4.10 -14.24
C ALA A 3 2.08 4.12 -12.80
N ALA A 4 2.32 5.19 -12.03
CA ALA A 4 1.80 5.30 -10.66
C ALA A 4 0.27 5.30 -10.62
N ASN A 5 -0.39 5.94 -11.59
CA ASN A 5 -1.86 5.92 -11.71
C ASN A 5 -2.40 4.51 -12.00
N LEU A 6 -1.75 3.76 -12.90
CA LEU A 6 -2.15 2.40 -13.24
C LEU A 6 -1.98 1.45 -12.05
N TYR A 7 -0.86 1.54 -11.32
CA TYR A 7 -0.65 0.75 -10.11
C TYR A 7 -1.60 1.13 -8.99
N PHE A 8 -1.90 2.43 -8.83
CA PHE A 8 -2.85 2.91 -7.84
C PHE A 8 -4.24 2.33 -8.08
N SER A 9 -4.75 2.39 -9.31
CA SER A 9 -6.04 1.81 -9.69
C SER A 9 -6.09 0.30 -9.45
N GLN A 10 -5.05 -0.44 -9.88
CA GLN A 10 -5.00 -1.90 -9.69
C GLN A 10 -4.95 -2.31 -8.21
N ILE A 11 -4.30 -1.52 -7.35
CA ILE A 11 -4.24 -1.81 -5.92
C ILE A 11 -5.58 -1.58 -5.25
N GLU A 12 -6.37 -0.60 -5.68
CA GLU A 12 -7.72 -0.41 -5.15
C GLU A 12 -8.61 -1.62 -5.44
N ASP A 13 -8.57 -2.14 -6.67
CA ASP A 13 -9.29 -3.36 -7.06
C ASP A 13 -8.80 -4.57 -6.25
N LEU A 14 -7.47 -4.76 -6.15
CA LEU A 14 -6.88 -5.85 -5.39
C LEU A 14 -7.21 -5.80 -3.90
N MET A 15 -7.23 -4.60 -3.31
CA MET A 15 -7.64 -4.43 -1.91
C MET A 15 -9.10 -4.86 -1.71
N PHE A 16 -9.99 -4.60 -2.68
CA PHE A 16 -11.37 -5.05 -2.61
C PHE A 16 -11.47 -6.58 -2.64
N GLU A 17 -10.81 -7.22 -3.60
CA GLU A 17 -10.78 -8.68 -3.78
C GLU A 17 -10.14 -9.44 -2.62
N MET A 18 -9.09 -8.87 -2.01
CA MET A 18 -8.29 -9.49 -0.95
C MET A 18 -8.86 -9.25 0.46
N SER A 19 -10.15 -9.52 0.67
CA SER A 19 -10.80 -9.46 2.00
C SER A 19 -10.58 -10.70 2.87
N MET A 20 -9.63 -11.57 2.50
CA MET A 20 -9.30 -12.78 3.25
C MET A 20 -8.60 -12.47 4.58
N TRP A 21 -9.03 -13.14 5.64
CA TRP A 21 -8.46 -13.01 6.98
C TRP A 21 -7.30 -13.98 7.25
N ARG A 22 -7.24 -15.10 6.50
CA ARG A 22 -6.22 -16.13 6.68
C ARG A 22 -4.89 -15.68 6.13
N CYS A 23 -3.90 -15.57 7.00
CA CYS A 23 -2.54 -15.20 6.63
C CYS A 23 -1.52 -16.03 7.40
N ASN A 24 -0.28 -16.04 6.92
CA ASN A 24 0.83 -16.61 7.66
C ASN A 24 1.31 -15.65 8.78
N GLU A 25 2.07 -16.19 9.73
CA GLU A 25 2.53 -15.42 10.90
C GLU A 25 3.40 -14.21 10.52
N GLU A 26 4.25 -14.36 9.51
CA GLU A 26 5.11 -13.27 9.01
C GLU A 26 4.29 -12.08 8.48
N LEU A 27 3.19 -12.34 7.75
CA LEU A 27 2.30 -11.30 7.26
C LEU A 27 1.54 -10.65 8.41
N ARG A 28 1.11 -11.44 9.40
CA ARG A 28 0.41 -10.94 10.58
C ARG A 28 1.28 -9.96 11.37
N VAL A 29 2.53 -10.33 11.63
CA VAL A 29 3.51 -9.47 12.32
C VAL A 29 3.77 -8.19 11.52
N ARG A 30 3.93 -8.30 10.19
CA ARG A 30 4.12 -7.11 9.34
C ARG A 30 2.90 -6.20 9.32
N ALA A 31 1.70 -6.75 9.19
CA ALA A 31 0.46 -5.97 9.19
C ALA A 31 0.28 -5.22 10.52
N GLU A 32 0.61 -5.86 11.65
CA GLU A 32 0.55 -5.21 12.96
C GLU A 32 1.60 -4.11 13.12
N ALA A 33 2.83 -4.35 12.69
CA ALA A 33 3.88 -3.32 12.68
C ALA A 33 3.47 -2.10 11.83
N GLN A 34 2.83 -2.32 10.67
CA GLN A 34 2.32 -1.24 9.82
C GLN A 34 1.17 -0.47 10.48
N ARG A 35 0.31 -1.14 11.25
CA ARG A 35 -0.74 -0.46 12.03
C ARG A 35 -0.15 0.43 13.12
N CYS A 36 0.82 -0.07 13.87
CA CYS A 36 1.49 0.72 14.91
C CYS A 36 2.28 1.90 14.32
N ALA A 37 2.83 1.75 13.11
CA ALA A 37 3.59 2.80 12.43
C ALA A 37 2.69 3.89 11.80
N LYS A 38 1.46 3.56 11.41
CA LYS A 38 0.56 4.51 10.75
C LYS A 38 0.02 5.55 11.74
N ARG A 39 0.29 6.82 11.45
CA ARG A 39 -0.43 7.97 11.98
C ARG A 39 -1.62 8.26 11.06
N ASP A 40 -2.78 8.60 11.63
CA ASP A 40 -4.04 8.82 10.89
C ASP A 40 -3.86 9.67 9.62
N ALA A 41 -3.81 9.00 8.47
CA ALA A 41 -3.72 9.65 7.17
C ALA A 41 -5.11 10.12 6.74
N LYS A 42 -5.42 11.39 7.01
CA LYS A 42 -6.73 12.03 6.76
C LYS A 42 -7.13 12.19 5.27
N HIS A 43 -6.38 11.63 4.34
CA HIS A 43 -6.50 11.93 2.91
C HIS A 43 -7.54 11.07 2.16
N TYR A 44 -8.19 10.11 2.83
CA TYR A 44 -9.16 9.21 2.19
C TYR A 44 -10.50 9.28 2.95
N ILE A 45 -11.51 9.91 2.34
CA ILE A 45 -12.73 10.31 3.08
C ILE A 45 -13.88 9.30 2.96
N GLU A 46 -13.96 8.42 1.96
CA GLU A 46 -15.24 7.69 1.74
C GLU A 46 -15.15 6.15 1.64
N PHE A 47 -14.11 5.56 1.05
CA PHE A 47 -14.10 4.11 0.81
C PHE A 47 -13.31 3.30 1.86
N TRP A 48 -12.38 3.95 2.57
CA TRP A 48 -11.39 3.29 3.41
C TRP A 48 -11.41 3.83 4.84
N LYS A 49 -12.48 3.50 5.58
CA LYS A 49 -12.49 3.54 7.05
C LYS A 49 -11.26 2.80 7.62
N GLN A 50 -11.00 2.96 8.92
CA GLN A 50 -9.99 2.19 9.65
C GLN A 50 -10.05 0.70 9.27
N ILE A 51 -8.99 0.20 8.63
CA ILE A 51 -8.94 -1.19 8.13
C ILE A 51 -9.03 -2.11 9.35
N PRO A 52 -10.06 -2.98 9.44
CA PRO A 52 -10.27 -3.86 10.57
C PRO A 52 -9.05 -4.74 10.88
N SER A 53 -8.86 -5.08 12.16
CA SER A 53 -7.68 -5.83 12.63
C SER A 53 -7.51 -7.21 11.98
N ASN A 54 -8.62 -7.79 11.52
CA ASN A 54 -8.71 -9.11 10.88
C ASN A 54 -8.42 -9.11 9.37
N GLU A 55 -8.09 -7.98 8.75
CA GLU A 55 -7.79 -7.88 7.31
C GLU A 55 -6.30 -7.54 7.05
N PRO A 56 -5.36 -8.48 7.27
CA PRO A 56 -3.91 -8.22 7.23
C PRO A 56 -3.40 -7.86 5.84
N TYR A 57 -3.95 -8.45 4.77
CA TYR A 57 -3.58 -8.10 3.40
C TYR A 57 -3.96 -6.67 3.07
N ARG A 58 -5.18 -6.24 3.44
CA ARG A 58 -5.63 -4.85 3.24
C ARG A 58 -4.79 -3.86 4.03
N ALA A 59 -4.34 -4.21 5.23
CA ALA A 59 -3.44 -3.35 6.00
C ALA A 59 -2.13 -3.07 5.25
N ILE A 60 -1.51 -4.10 4.67
CA ILE A 60 -0.26 -3.98 3.90
C ILE A 60 -0.49 -3.30 2.56
N LEU A 61 -1.52 -3.71 1.80
CA LEU A 61 -1.87 -3.09 0.52
C LEU A 61 -2.24 -1.60 0.70
N GLY A 62 -2.83 -1.24 1.83
CA GLY A 62 -3.08 0.15 2.19
C GLY A 62 -1.81 0.96 2.34
N ASP A 63 -0.71 0.40 2.86
CA ASP A 63 0.60 1.08 2.89
C ASP A 63 1.17 1.27 1.48
N VAL A 64 1.08 0.24 0.63
CA VAL A 64 1.54 0.32 -0.76
C VAL A 64 0.76 1.39 -1.52
N ARG A 65 -0.56 1.46 -1.34
CA ARG A 65 -1.42 2.49 -1.92
C ARG A 65 -0.97 3.89 -1.48
N ASP A 66 -0.75 4.09 -0.19
CA ASP A 66 -0.38 5.41 0.36
C ASP A 66 0.98 5.88 -0.21
N LYS A 67 1.96 4.98 -0.31
CA LYS A 67 3.25 5.29 -0.95
C LYS A 67 3.13 5.54 -2.46
N LEU A 68 2.24 4.84 -3.18
CA LEU A 68 1.98 5.11 -4.60
C LEU A 68 1.32 6.47 -4.81
N TYR A 69 0.40 6.86 -3.91
CA TYR A 69 -0.19 8.18 -3.91
C TYR A 69 0.90 9.26 -3.73
N ASN A 70 1.74 9.12 -2.71
CA ASN A 70 2.86 10.03 -2.47
C ASN A 70 3.82 10.09 -3.67
N THR A 71 4.09 8.96 -4.32
CA THR A 71 4.93 8.90 -5.52
C THR A 71 4.32 9.71 -6.66
N ARG A 72 3.00 9.61 -6.85
CA ARG A 72 2.27 10.39 -7.84
C ARG A 72 2.29 11.88 -7.51
N GLU A 73 1.99 12.26 -6.27
CA GLU A 73 1.95 13.66 -5.84
C GLU A 73 3.33 14.30 -5.90
N ARG A 74 4.39 13.58 -5.49
CA ARG A 74 5.77 14.04 -5.65
C ARG A 74 6.11 14.33 -7.10
N ALA A 75 5.79 13.41 -8.01
CA ALA A 75 6.02 13.60 -9.43
C ALA A 75 5.22 14.79 -9.99
N ARG A 76 3.98 14.98 -9.53
CA ARG A 76 3.13 16.12 -9.90
C ARG A 76 3.74 17.46 -9.44
N GLN A 77 4.16 17.54 -8.18
CA GLN A 77 4.80 18.74 -7.62
C GLN A 77 6.12 19.05 -8.33
N LEU A 78 7.00 18.06 -8.52
CA LEU A 78 8.25 18.25 -9.25
C LEU A 78 8.03 18.76 -10.69
N LEU A 79 7.01 18.26 -11.39
CA LEU A 79 6.69 18.73 -12.74
C LEU A 79 6.05 20.13 -12.76
N SER A 80 5.31 20.51 -11.72
CA SER A 80 4.61 21.79 -11.66
C SER A 80 5.47 22.93 -11.13
N SER A 81 6.29 22.67 -10.11
CA SER A 81 7.05 23.67 -9.35
C SER A 81 8.55 23.38 -9.26
N GLY A 82 9.01 22.22 -9.76
CA GLY A 82 10.42 21.81 -9.66
C GLY A 82 10.85 21.34 -8.26
N VAL A 83 10.03 21.57 -7.25
CA VAL A 83 10.24 21.20 -5.84
C VAL A 83 9.04 20.41 -5.33
N SER A 84 9.27 19.55 -4.33
CA SER A 84 8.23 18.77 -3.69
C SER A 84 8.43 18.68 -2.18
N ASP A 85 7.33 18.78 -1.44
CA ASP A 85 7.30 18.64 0.02
C ASP A 85 7.21 17.17 0.46
N VAL A 86 6.99 16.25 -0.49
CA VAL A 86 6.91 14.82 -0.22
C VAL A 86 8.34 14.27 -0.07
N PRO A 87 8.70 13.71 1.09
CA PRO A 87 10.04 13.22 1.33
C PRO A 87 10.30 11.92 0.54
N GLU A 88 11.57 11.65 0.24
CA GLU A 88 11.96 10.53 -0.64
C GLU A 88 11.72 9.13 -0.02
N ASP A 89 11.68 9.05 1.31
CA ASP A 89 11.37 7.83 2.06
C ASP A 89 9.88 7.46 2.02
N ALA A 90 9.02 8.43 1.69
CA ALA A 90 7.58 8.25 1.57
C ALA A 90 7.12 7.85 0.15
N VAL A 91 8.05 7.70 -0.80
CA VAL A 91 7.77 7.35 -2.20
C VAL A 91 8.50 6.08 -2.62
N PHE A 92 8.04 5.46 -3.71
CA PHE A 92 8.76 4.36 -4.34
C PHE A 92 9.85 4.89 -5.27
N THR A 93 11.10 4.51 -5.00
CA THR A 93 12.26 4.87 -5.84
C THR A 93 12.72 3.72 -6.75
N SER A 94 12.34 2.48 -6.44
CA SER A 94 12.65 1.30 -7.25
C SER A 94 11.46 0.33 -7.32
N VAL A 95 11.36 -0.41 -8.44
CA VAL A 95 10.39 -1.48 -8.63
C VAL A 95 10.59 -2.61 -7.61
N ASP A 96 11.82 -2.83 -7.14
CA ASP A 96 12.11 -3.86 -6.14
C ASP A 96 11.48 -3.56 -4.77
N GLN A 97 11.25 -2.29 -4.45
CA GLN A 97 10.53 -1.90 -3.24
C GLN A 97 9.05 -2.26 -3.34
N VAL A 98 8.43 -2.03 -4.51
CA VAL A 98 7.05 -2.47 -4.77
C VAL A 98 6.97 -4.01 -4.71
N ARG A 99 7.97 -4.68 -5.32
CA ARG A 99 8.08 -6.13 -5.37
C ARG A 99 8.16 -6.77 -3.99
N SER A 100 9.05 -6.26 -3.14
CA SER A 100 9.30 -6.77 -1.79
C SER A 100 8.12 -6.53 -0.84
N LEU A 101 7.36 -5.45 -1.01
CA LEU A 101 6.16 -5.17 -0.21
C LEU A 101 4.94 -5.99 -0.64
N ALA A 102 4.73 -6.20 -1.95
CA ALA A 102 3.51 -6.82 -2.47
C ALA A 102 3.60 -8.35 -2.69
N LEU A 103 4.72 -8.88 -3.19
CA LEU A 103 4.79 -10.30 -3.60
C LEU A 103 4.81 -11.33 -2.47
N PRO A 104 5.49 -11.12 -1.32
CA PRO A 104 5.43 -12.10 -0.23
C PRO A 104 4.00 -12.31 0.27
N SER A 105 3.20 -11.25 0.22
CA SER A 105 1.80 -11.22 0.62
C SER A 105 0.91 -11.97 -0.39
N VAL A 106 1.08 -11.69 -1.68
CA VAL A 106 0.23 -12.29 -2.74
C VAL A 106 0.58 -13.75 -3.02
N LEU A 107 1.87 -14.10 -3.10
CA LEU A 107 2.30 -15.47 -3.41
C LEU A 107 2.00 -16.47 -2.30
N LYS A 108 2.03 -16.04 -1.03
CA LYS A 108 1.74 -16.94 0.11
C LYS A 108 0.24 -17.23 0.29
N ASN A 109 -0.65 -16.57 -0.45
CA ASN A 109 -2.06 -16.98 -0.48
C ASN A 109 -2.27 -18.38 -1.05
N GLN A 110 -1.42 -18.82 -2.00
CA GLN A 110 -1.53 -20.18 -2.54
C GLN A 110 -1.27 -21.27 -1.49
N SER A 111 -0.52 -20.96 -0.42
CA SER A 111 -0.29 -21.87 0.71
C SER A 111 -1.41 -21.90 1.74
N CYS A 112 -2.22 -20.84 1.88
CA CYS A 112 -3.33 -20.79 2.85
C CYS A 112 -4.69 -21.25 2.26
N LEU A 113 -4.75 -21.46 0.94
CA LEU A 113 -5.90 -22.00 0.21
C LEU A 113 -5.92 -23.54 0.12
N LYS A 114 -4.89 -24.22 0.65
CA LYS A 114 -4.85 -25.68 0.79
C LYS A 114 -5.22 -26.12 2.20
#